data_AF-A0A0P7Z3U2-F1
#
_entry.id   AF-A0A0P7Z3U2-F1
#
_cell.length_a   1.000
_cell.length_b   1.000
_cell.length_c   1.000
_cell.angle_alpha   90.00
_cell.angle_beta   90.00
_cell.angle_gamma   90.00
#
_symmetry.space_group_name_H-M   'P 1'
#
loop_
_entity.id
_entity.type
_entity.pdbx_description
1 polymer ?
#
loop_
_entity_poly.entity_id
_entity_poly.type
_entity_poly.pdbx_seq_one_letter_code
_entity_poly.pdbx_strand_id
1 'polypeptide(L)'
;MELFEERIFELIEESPIKGLKEIIDAATKHLSNCTDTETTHEVLWHTCLLIDNVMQAYHLDLNVEELPEPNSSINITCNSLQRYLESVSKAVEIQVTHLNIEDIKRKYTQKLKSGFAYEFSQGDYDRIQILVNELRDYISKSDLIDEGHKHRLLKRLERLQSELHKRTADLDRFWGLVGDAGVVLGKFGTDVKPLVDRVKEITNIVWNTQKRAEELPSETPNPMLEATATDESL
;
A
#
# COMPACT_ATOMS: atom_id res chain seq x y z
N MET A 1 12.89 -15.99 21.07
CA MET A 1 11.54 -16.51 20.75
C MET A 1 11.05 -15.72 19.54
N GLU A 2 10.87 -16.37 18.39
CA GLU A 2 10.26 -15.71 17.23
C GLU A 2 8.75 -15.67 17.44
N LEU A 3 8.23 -14.50 17.83
CA LEU A 3 6.79 -14.28 18.09
C LEU A 3 5.99 -13.98 16.83
N PHE A 4 6.66 -13.55 15.76
CA PHE A 4 6.04 -13.03 14.54
C PHE A 4 6.69 -13.65 13.31
N GLU A 5 5.87 -14.11 12.37
CA GLU A 5 6.34 -14.67 11.09
C GLU A 5 6.85 -13.56 10.16
N GLU A 6 7.83 -13.86 9.29
CA GLU A 6 8.39 -12.89 8.32
C GLU A 6 7.31 -12.23 7.45
N ARG A 7 6.26 -12.98 7.11
CA ARG A 7 5.11 -12.51 6.31
C ARG A 7 4.39 -11.32 6.95
N ILE A 8 4.41 -11.18 8.28
CA ILE A 8 3.80 -10.03 8.97
C ILE A 8 4.52 -8.74 8.58
N PHE A 9 5.84 -8.78 8.42
CA PHE A 9 6.63 -7.60 8.04
C PHE A 9 6.38 -7.19 6.59
N GLU A 10 6.22 -8.15 5.68
CA GLU A 10 5.77 -7.87 4.31
C GLU A 10 4.40 -7.18 4.29
N LEU A 11 3.47 -7.63 5.14
CA LEU A 11 2.14 -7.04 5.24
C LEU A 11 2.18 -5.62 5.84
N ILE A 12 3.08 -5.36 6.79
CA ILE A 12 3.29 -4.02 7.36
C ILE A 12 3.77 -3.06 6.28
N GLU A 13 4.72 -3.46 5.43
CA GLU A 13 5.17 -2.63 4.30
C GLU A 13 4.04 -2.32 3.31
N GLU A 14 3.13 -3.27 3.08
CA GLU A 14 2.03 -3.11 2.12
C GLU A 14 0.84 -2.33 2.68
N SER A 15 0.50 -2.57 3.94
CA SER A 15 -0.66 -1.99 4.62
C SER A 15 -0.41 -1.98 6.12
N PRO A 16 0.19 -0.91 6.65
CA PRO A 16 0.60 -0.84 8.06
C PRO A 16 -0.54 -1.13 9.04
N ILE A 17 -1.76 -0.64 8.75
CA ILE A 17 -2.96 -0.90 9.57
C ILE A 17 -3.34 -2.39 9.59
N LYS A 18 -3.28 -3.08 8.44
CA LYS A 18 -3.56 -4.52 8.38
C LYS A 18 -2.45 -5.33 9.03
N GLY A 19 -1.20 -4.91 8.87
CA GLY A 19 -0.04 -5.48 9.57
C GLY A 19 -0.17 -5.36 11.08
N LEU A 20 -0.55 -4.20 11.60
CA LEU A 20 -0.84 -4.00 13.02
C LEU A 20 -1.95 -4.94 13.52
N LYS A 21 -3.03 -5.12 12.74
CA LYS A 21 -4.09 -6.07 13.11
C LYS A 21 -3.57 -7.50 13.25
N GLU A 22 -2.73 -7.93 12.31
CA GLU A 22 -2.12 -9.27 12.33
C GLU A 22 -1.18 -9.45 13.53
N ILE A 23 -0.36 -8.44 13.86
CA ILE A 23 0.48 -8.43 15.08
C ILE A 23 -0.39 -8.62 16.32
N ILE A 24 -1.47 -7.84 16.44
CA ILE A 24 -2.37 -7.86 17.60
C ILE A 24 -3.07 -9.21 17.72
N ASP A 25 -3.52 -9.80 16.61
CA ASP A 25 -4.18 -11.10 16.59
C ASP A 25 -3.23 -12.24 16.98
N ALA A 26 -2.00 -12.22 16.43
CA ALA A 26 -0.95 -13.17 16.80
C ALA A 26 -0.60 -13.06 18.29
N ALA A 27 -0.41 -11.83 18.78
CA ALA A 27 -0.10 -11.57 20.19
C ALA A 27 -1.24 -12.02 21.12
N THR A 28 -2.49 -11.68 20.80
CA THR A 28 -3.66 -12.07 21.60
C THR A 28 -3.81 -13.59 21.67
N LYS A 29 -3.58 -14.29 20.56
CA LYS A 29 -3.54 -15.75 20.52
C LYS A 29 -2.42 -16.32 21.39
N HIS A 30 -1.23 -15.73 21.37
CA HIS A 30 -0.12 -16.15 22.23
C HIS A 30 -0.43 -15.91 23.72
N LEU A 31 -0.91 -14.72 24.08
CA LEU A 31 -1.26 -14.34 25.45
C LEU A 31 -2.36 -15.25 26.03
N SER A 32 -3.32 -15.70 25.21
CA SER A 32 -4.36 -16.64 25.65
C SER A 32 -3.83 -18.02 26.08
N ASN A 33 -2.62 -18.38 25.63
CA ASN A 33 -1.96 -19.65 25.95
C ASN A 33 -0.90 -19.50 27.06
N CYS A 34 -0.58 -18.30 27.50
CA CYS A 34 0.38 -18.06 28.57
C CYS A 34 -0.22 -18.43 29.93
N THR A 35 0.53 -19.17 30.74
CA THR A 35 0.11 -19.60 32.09
C THR A 35 0.87 -18.90 33.21
N ASP A 36 2.03 -18.32 32.92
CA ASP A 36 2.88 -17.63 33.87
C ASP A 36 3.06 -16.14 33.54
N THR A 37 3.33 -15.35 34.57
CA THR A 37 3.42 -13.89 34.51
C THR A 37 4.66 -13.42 33.75
N GLU A 38 5.75 -14.19 33.76
CA GLU A 38 7.03 -13.80 33.16
C GLU A 38 6.94 -13.91 31.62
N THR A 39 6.44 -15.03 31.10
CA THR A 39 6.16 -15.19 29.67
C THR A 39 5.14 -14.16 29.18
N THR A 40 4.08 -13.89 29.97
CA THR A 40 3.08 -12.86 29.63
C THR A 40 3.73 -11.49 29.51
N HIS A 41 4.62 -11.15 30.44
CA HIS A 41 5.35 -9.88 30.44
C HIS A 41 6.25 -9.74 29.22
N GLU A 42 7.00 -10.78 28.85
CA GLU A 42 7.85 -10.79 27.65
C GLU A 42 7.03 -10.58 26.37
N VAL A 43 5.94 -11.35 26.20
CA VAL A 43 5.07 -11.24 25.01
C VAL A 43 4.46 -9.85 24.90
N LEU A 44 3.99 -9.28 26.01
CA LEU A 44 3.43 -7.93 26.02
C LEU A 44 4.46 -6.88 25.59
N TRP A 45 5.69 -6.93 26.13
CA TRP A 45 6.73 -5.98 25.74
C TRP A 45 7.12 -6.09 24.27
N HIS A 46 7.39 -7.30 23.79
CA HIS A 46 7.75 -7.53 22.39
C HIS A 46 6.66 -7.03 21.44
N THR A 47 5.40 -7.31 21.77
CA THR A 47 4.24 -6.85 20.99
C THR A 47 4.11 -5.33 21.01
N CYS A 48 4.08 -4.72 22.20
CA CYS A 48 3.82 -3.29 22.33
C CYS A 48 4.95 -2.43 21.74
N LEU A 49 6.21 -2.85 21.91
CA LEU A 49 7.35 -2.20 21.26
C LEU A 49 7.28 -2.31 19.73
N LEU A 50 6.92 -3.48 19.21
CA LEU A 50 6.79 -3.64 17.75
C LEU A 50 5.68 -2.74 17.20
N ILE A 51 4.52 -2.71 17.85
CA ILE A 51 3.40 -1.84 17.48
C ILE A 51 3.83 -0.38 17.48
N ASP A 52 4.48 0.08 18.55
CA ASP A 52 4.95 1.47 18.69
C ASP A 52 5.98 1.82 17.59
N ASN A 53 6.94 0.94 17.31
CA ASN A 53 7.90 1.14 16.21
C ASN A 53 7.21 1.21 14.85
N VAL A 54 6.20 0.37 14.59
CA VAL A 54 5.42 0.43 13.34
C VAL A 54 4.64 1.74 13.25
N MET A 55 3.99 2.17 14.33
CA MET A 55 3.27 3.44 14.36
C MET A 55 4.19 4.63 14.07
N GLN A 56 5.39 4.66 14.67
CA GLN A 56 6.37 5.71 14.44
C GLN A 56 6.96 5.66 13.02
N ALA A 57 7.35 4.48 12.53
CA ALA A 57 7.97 4.30 11.22
C ALA A 57 7.04 4.69 10.06
N TYR A 58 5.73 4.46 10.20
CA TYR A 58 4.73 4.76 9.19
C TYR A 58 3.88 6.00 9.51
N HIS A 59 4.26 6.77 10.54
CA HIS A 59 3.57 7.98 10.99
C HIS A 59 2.05 7.79 11.18
N LEU A 60 1.67 6.67 11.82
CA LEU A 60 0.26 6.32 12.05
C LEU A 60 -0.27 7.05 13.29
N ASP A 61 -1.20 7.99 13.07
CA ASP A 61 -1.91 8.66 14.15
C ASP A 61 -3.23 7.93 14.49
N LEU A 62 -3.17 7.09 15.53
CA LEU A 62 -4.32 6.31 16.00
C LEU A 62 -5.04 6.97 17.19
N ASN A 63 -4.64 8.16 17.64
CA ASN A 63 -5.18 8.82 18.84
C ASN A 63 -5.23 7.91 20.08
N VAL A 64 -4.16 7.15 20.32
CA VAL A 64 -4.00 6.25 21.47
C VAL A 64 -3.04 6.84 22.50
N GLU A 65 -3.12 6.36 23.74
CA GLU A 65 -2.15 6.70 24.79
C GLU A 65 -0.74 6.23 24.42
N GLU A 66 0.28 6.91 24.95
CA GLU A 66 1.69 6.57 24.72
C GLU A 66 2.07 5.22 25.33
N LEU A 67 3.13 4.60 24.80
CA LEU A 67 3.67 3.35 25.31
C LEU A 67 4.03 3.50 26.81
N PRO A 68 3.57 2.62 27.70
CA PRO A 68 3.87 2.71 29.12
C PRO A 68 5.37 2.58 29.43
N GLU A 69 5.87 3.33 30.42
CA GLU A 69 7.24 3.18 30.89
C GLU A 69 7.44 1.91 31.75
N PRO A 70 8.66 1.33 31.77
CA PRO A 70 9.00 0.21 32.66
C PRO A 70 8.85 0.58 34.14
N ASN A 71 8.18 -0.27 34.91
CA ASN A 71 7.98 -0.10 36.35
C ASN A 71 8.65 -1.25 37.14
N SER A 72 8.94 -1.04 38.43
CA SER A 72 9.53 -2.02 39.35
C SER A 72 8.62 -3.21 39.69
N SER A 73 7.34 -3.19 39.27
CA SER A 73 6.40 -4.29 39.49
C SER A 73 5.89 -4.86 38.17
N ILE A 74 6.29 -6.11 37.88
CA ILE A 74 5.92 -6.85 36.67
C ILE A 74 4.40 -6.84 36.46
N ASN A 75 3.61 -7.06 37.52
CA ASN A 75 2.16 -7.09 37.44
C ASN A 75 1.55 -5.74 37.02
N ILE A 76 2.11 -4.63 37.55
CA ILE A 76 1.64 -3.28 37.20
C ILE A 76 2.01 -2.96 35.75
N THR A 77 3.21 -3.35 35.33
CA THR A 77 3.68 -3.22 33.95
C THR A 77 2.79 -4.02 32.99
N CYS A 78 2.52 -5.30 33.27
CA CYS A 78 1.63 -6.13 32.45
C CYS A 78 0.24 -5.51 32.31
N ASN A 79 -0.36 -5.05 33.42
CA ASN A 79 -1.68 -4.41 33.39
C ASN A 79 -1.69 -3.10 32.58
N SER A 80 -0.56 -2.39 32.52
CA SER A 80 -0.45 -1.13 31.76
C SER A 80 -0.24 -1.43 30.27
N LEU A 81 0.63 -2.37 29.94
CA LEU A 81 0.85 -2.83 28.56
C LEU A 81 -0.41 -3.46 27.97
N GLN A 82 -1.17 -4.23 28.76
CA GLN A 82 -2.41 -4.83 28.31
C GLN A 82 -3.47 -3.76 28.00
N ARG A 83 -3.59 -2.72 28.83
CA ARG A 83 -4.47 -1.57 28.56
C ARG A 83 -4.06 -0.81 27.30
N TYR A 84 -2.76 -0.61 27.11
CA TYR A 84 -2.22 -0.01 25.89
C TYR A 84 -2.58 -0.86 24.66
N LEU A 85 -2.30 -2.17 24.70
CA LEU A 85 -2.61 -3.11 23.62
C LEU A 85 -4.11 -3.14 23.28
N GLU A 86 -4.98 -3.14 24.31
CA GLU A 86 -6.43 -3.07 24.12
C GLU A 86 -6.89 -1.76 23.47
N SER A 87 -6.26 -0.63 23.84
CA SER A 87 -6.54 0.68 23.25
C SER A 87 -6.15 0.70 21.76
N VAL A 88 -4.94 0.24 21.44
CA VAL A 88 -4.46 0.14 20.05
C VAL A 88 -5.34 -0.83 19.25
N SER A 89 -5.69 -1.99 19.81
CA SER A 89 -6.56 -2.97 19.14
C SER A 89 -7.87 -2.35 18.69
N LYS A 90 -8.54 -1.59 19.57
CA LYS A 90 -9.80 -0.90 19.23
C LYS A 90 -9.60 0.14 18.13
N ALA A 91 -8.53 0.93 18.21
CA ALA A 91 -8.24 1.94 17.20
C ALA A 91 -7.95 1.32 15.82
N VAL A 92 -7.15 0.24 15.79
CA VAL A 92 -6.84 -0.51 14.57
C VAL A 92 -8.10 -1.15 13.99
N GLU A 93 -8.97 -1.75 14.81
CA GLU A 93 -10.24 -2.34 14.34
C GLU A 93 -11.15 -1.32 13.64
N ILE A 94 -11.22 -0.09 14.18
CA ILE A 94 -11.95 1.01 13.56
C ILE A 94 -11.37 1.31 12.17
N GLN A 95 -10.04 1.46 12.06
CA GLN A 95 -9.37 1.76 10.79
C GLN A 95 -9.53 0.64 9.75
N VAL A 96 -9.38 -0.62 10.18
CA VAL A 96 -9.62 -1.78 9.30
C VAL A 96 -11.07 -1.80 8.80
N THR A 97 -12.03 -1.46 9.66
CA THR A 97 -13.44 -1.37 9.28
C THR A 97 -13.67 -0.28 8.24
N HIS A 98 -13.06 0.90 8.40
CA HIS A 98 -13.11 1.97 7.41
C HIS A 98 -12.57 1.52 6.04
N LEU A 99 -11.38 0.89 6.01
CA LEU A 99 -10.79 0.35 4.78
C LEU A 99 -11.72 -0.67 4.09
N ASN A 100 -12.34 -1.55 4.87
CA ASN A 100 -13.28 -2.54 4.33
C ASN A 100 -14.54 -1.89 3.77
N ILE A 101 -15.09 -0.88 4.44
CA ILE A 101 -16.26 -0.12 3.96
C ILE A 101 -15.92 0.59 2.65
N GLU A 102 -14.74 1.19 2.53
CA GLU A 102 -14.30 1.85 1.30
C GLU A 102 -14.19 0.87 0.14
N ASP A 103 -13.60 -0.31 0.35
CA ASP A 103 -13.52 -1.35 -0.67
C ASP A 103 -14.91 -1.86 -1.09
N ILE A 104 -15.82 -2.02 -0.13
CA ILE A 104 -17.23 -2.37 -0.41
C ILE A 104 -17.91 -1.27 -1.21
N LYS A 105 -17.76 -0.01 -0.82
CA LYS A 105 -18.33 1.16 -1.51
C LYS A 105 -17.82 1.21 -2.95
N ARG A 106 -16.50 1.05 -3.16
CA ARG A 106 -15.87 0.99 -4.49
C ARG A 106 -16.49 -0.10 -5.35
N LYS A 107 -16.64 -1.30 -4.79
CA LYS A 107 -17.24 -2.46 -5.48
C LYS A 107 -18.70 -2.21 -5.87
N TYR A 108 -19.51 -1.57 -5.02
CA TYR A 108 -20.89 -1.26 -5.35
C TYR A 108 -21.02 -0.08 -6.34
N THR A 109 -20.17 0.94 -6.22
CA THR A 109 -20.11 2.04 -7.21
C THR A 109 -19.79 1.50 -8.61
N GLN A 110 -18.83 0.59 -8.73
CA GLN A 110 -18.52 -0.08 -9.99
C GLN A 110 -19.71 -0.88 -10.54
N LYS A 111 -20.44 -1.60 -9.67
CA LYS A 111 -21.61 -2.42 -10.08
C LYS A 111 -22.83 -1.59 -10.48
N LEU A 112 -23.07 -0.45 -9.84
CA LEU A 112 -24.32 0.30 -10.01
C LEU A 112 -24.36 1.18 -11.26
N LYS A 113 -23.25 1.37 -12.00
CA LYS A 113 -23.16 2.24 -13.20
C LYS A 113 -23.75 3.66 -13.04
N SER A 114 -24.11 4.10 -11.83
CA SER A 114 -24.84 5.34 -11.56
C SER A 114 -23.99 6.43 -10.90
N GLY A 115 -22.68 6.23 -10.84
CA GLY A 115 -21.71 7.24 -10.41
C GLY A 115 -20.82 7.70 -11.57
N PHE A 116 -20.24 8.88 -11.39
CA PHE A 116 -19.10 9.34 -12.19
C PHE A 116 -18.07 8.22 -12.31
N ALA A 117 -17.54 8.03 -13.51
CA ALA A 117 -16.58 6.99 -13.79
C ALA A 117 -15.66 7.40 -14.93
N TYR A 118 -14.43 6.94 -14.85
CA TYR A 118 -13.49 7.00 -15.94
C TYR A 118 -13.76 5.85 -16.89
N GLU A 119 -14.05 6.17 -18.14
CA GLU A 119 -14.34 5.19 -19.18
C GLU A 119 -13.23 5.18 -20.24
N PHE A 120 -12.47 4.10 -20.24
CA PHE A 120 -11.48 3.81 -21.26
C PHE A 120 -12.20 3.39 -22.55
N SER A 121 -11.73 3.89 -23.69
CA SER A 121 -12.16 3.32 -24.97
C SER A 121 -11.70 1.86 -25.08
N GLN A 122 -12.30 1.09 -25.99
CA GLN A 122 -11.86 -0.29 -26.23
C GLN A 122 -10.37 -0.36 -26.55
N GLY A 123 -9.89 0.54 -27.42
CA GLY A 123 -8.48 0.60 -27.81
C GLY A 123 -7.56 0.99 -26.65
N ASP A 124 -7.98 1.95 -25.81
CA ASP A 124 -7.23 2.36 -24.62
C ASP A 124 -7.09 1.19 -23.64
N TYR A 125 -8.19 0.47 -23.38
CA TYR A 125 -8.22 -0.69 -22.49
C TYR A 125 -7.30 -1.82 -23.00
N ASP A 126 -7.42 -2.18 -24.27
CA ASP A 126 -6.60 -3.24 -24.88
C ASP A 126 -5.11 -2.86 -24.87
N ARG A 127 -4.81 -1.58 -25.12
CA ARG A 127 -3.43 -1.09 -25.09
C ARG A 127 -2.83 -1.12 -23.69
N ILE A 128 -3.57 -0.69 -22.66
CA ILE A 128 -3.11 -0.78 -21.26
C ILE A 128 -2.82 -2.24 -20.89
N GLN A 129 -3.68 -3.19 -21.28
CA GLN A 129 -3.41 -4.61 -21.01
C GLN A 129 -2.10 -5.09 -21.60
N ILE A 130 -1.81 -4.72 -22.85
CA ILE A 130 -0.56 -5.05 -23.51
C ILE A 130 0.63 -4.41 -22.76
N LEU A 131 0.53 -3.13 -22.40
CA LEU A 131 1.59 -2.41 -21.68
C LEU A 131 1.86 -3.02 -20.29
N VAL A 132 0.82 -3.45 -19.57
CA VAL A 132 0.97 -4.13 -18.28
C VAL A 132 1.68 -5.48 -18.44
N ASN A 133 1.37 -6.24 -19.49
CA ASN A 133 2.07 -7.50 -19.76
C ASN A 133 3.53 -7.26 -20.17
N GLU A 134 3.82 -6.24 -20.98
CA GLU A 134 5.18 -5.81 -21.33
C GLU A 134 5.96 -5.43 -20.06
N LEU A 135 5.34 -4.68 -19.14
CA LEU A 135 5.94 -4.33 -17.84
C LEU A 135 6.25 -5.55 -16.98
N ARG A 136 5.32 -6.52 -16.87
CA ARG A 136 5.55 -7.77 -16.14
C ARG A 136 6.76 -8.51 -16.69
N ASP A 137 6.87 -8.60 -18.03
CA ASP A 137 7.98 -9.24 -18.71
C ASP A 137 9.31 -8.55 -18.42
N TYR A 138 9.35 -7.22 -18.49
CA TYR A 138 10.56 -6.44 -18.20
C TYR A 138 11.01 -6.61 -16.74
N ILE A 139 10.09 -6.50 -15.79
CA ILE A 139 10.41 -6.64 -14.36
C ILE A 139 10.92 -8.06 -14.06
N SER A 140 10.25 -9.08 -14.61
CA SER A 140 10.62 -10.48 -14.36
C SER A 140 12.00 -10.83 -14.92
N LYS A 141 12.38 -10.25 -16.06
CA LYS A 141 13.66 -10.51 -16.74
C LYS A 141 14.79 -9.54 -16.33
N SER A 142 14.49 -8.54 -15.50
CA SER A 142 15.48 -7.52 -15.13
C SER A 142 16.47 -8.05 -14.11
N ASP A 143 17.77 -7.99 -14.38
CA ASP A 143 18.80 -8.30 -13.36
C ASP A 143 19.12 -7.09 -12.47
N LEU A 144 18.53 -5.93 -12.75
CA LEU A 144 18.80 -4.67 -12.05
C LEU A 144 17.92 -4.47 -10.82
N ILE A 145 16.76 -5.13 -10.78
CA ILE A 145 15.78 -5.00 -9.71
C ILE A 145 15.99 -6.17 -8.74
N ASP A 146 16.12 -5.90 -7.44
CA ASP A 146 16.23 -6.96 -6.44
C ASP A 146 14.96 -7.81 -6.36
N GLU A 147 15.08 -9.07 -5.95
CA GLU A 147 13.95 -10.03 -5.96
C GLU A 147 12.76 -9.59 -5.08
N GLY A 148 13.02 -8.96 -3.93
CA GLY A 148 11.95 -8.43 -3.08
C GLY A 148 11.18 -7.30 -3.77
N HIS A 149 11.90 -6.38 -4.40
CA HIS A 149 11.31 -5.29 -5.18
C HIS A 149 10.57 -5.79 -6.42
N LYS A 150 11.11 -6.78 -7.15
CA LYS A 150 10.40 -7.45 -8.25
C LYS A 150 9.07 -8.02 -7.78
N HIS A 151 9.07 -8.76 -6.66
CA HIS A 151 7.87 -9.36 -6.12
C HIS A 151 6.80 -8.29 -5.83
N ARG A 152 7.19 -7.20 -5.16
CA ARG A 152 6.27 -6.07 -4.88
C ARG A 152 5.71 -5.42 -6.15
N LEU A 153 6.54 -5.15 -7.16
CA LEU A 153 6.07 -4.56 -8.42
C LEU A 153 5.14 -5.48 -9.20
N LEU A 154 5.47 -6.77 -9.29
CA LEU A 154 4.63 -7.76 -9.98
C LEU A 154 3.27 -7.91 -9.30
N LYS A 155 3.24 -7.97 -7.96
CA LYS A 155 1.99 -8.02 -7.18
C LYS A 155 1.14 -6.76 -7.38
N ARG A 156 1.76 -5.58 -7.45
CA ARG A 156 1.07 -4.31 -7.78
C ARG A 156 0.49 -4.34 -9.19
N LEU A 157 1.24 -4.83 -10.18
CA LEU A 157 0.75 -4.96 -11.56
C LEU A 157 -0.42 -5.97 -11.67
N GLU A 158 -0.37 -7.08 -10.92
CA GLU A 158 -1.48 -8.03 -10.84
C GLU A 158 -2.73 -7.39 -10.25
N ARG A 159 -2.56 -6.62 -9.18
CA ARG A 159 -3.66 -5.89 -8.55
C ARG A 159 -4.23 -4.80 -9.48
N LEU A 160 -3.39 -4.11 -10.25
CA LEU A 160 -3.82 -3.17 -11.28
C LEU A 160 -4.61 -3.90 -12.39
N GLN A 161 -4.08 -5.02 -12.88
CA GLN A 161 -4.68 -5.78 -13.98
C GLN A 161 -6.04 -6.40 -13.61
N SER A 162 -6.15 -6.95 -12.40
CA SER A 162 -7.40 -7.55 -11.88
C SER A 162 -8.52 -6.54 -11.68
N GLU A 163 -8.18 -5.27 -11.46
CA GLU A 163 -9.14 -4.18 -11.32
C GLU A 163 -9.25 -3.29 -12.55
N LEU A 164 -8.44 -3.58 -13.57
CA LEU A 164 -8.55 -2.93 -14.87
C LEU A 164 -9.86 -3.35 -15.50
N HIS A 165 -10.77 -2.39 -15.57
CA HIS A 165 -12.05 -2.52 -16.24
C HIS A 165 -12.21 -1.34 -17.18
N LYS A 166 -13.02 -1.51 -18.24
CA LYS A 166 -13.32 -0.41 -19.18
C LYS A 166 -13.90 0.81 -18.47
N ARG A 167 -14.59 0.58 -17.34
CA ARG A 167 -15.16 1.63 -16.50
C ARG A 167 -14.66 1.46 -15.06
N THR A 168 -13.98 2.48 -14.54
CA THR A 168 -13.46 2.53 -13.16
C THR A 168 -13.94 3.78 -12.42
N ALA A 169 -14.02 3.69 -11.09
CA ALA A 169 -14.47 4.80 -10.25
C ALA A 169 -13.34 5.77 -9.88
N ASP A 170 -12.09 5.29 -9.82
CA ASP A 170 -10.90 6.07 -9.49
C ASP A 170 -9.72 5.67 -10.40
N LEU A 171 -8.68 6.51 -10.43
CA LEU A 171 -7.44 6.30 -11.20
C LEU A 171 -6.20 6.17 -10.29
N ASP A 172 -6.37 6.14 -8.97
CA ASP A 172 -5.29 6.26 -7.97
C ASP A 172 -4.18 5.21 -8.17
N ARG A 173 -4.57 4.01 -8.59
CA ARG A 173 -3.63 2.91 -8.82
C ARG A 173 -2.70 3.13 -10.00
N PHE A 174 -3.20 3.82 -11.03
CA PHE A 174 -2.35 4.22 -12.15
C PHE A 174 -1.34 5.27 -11.69
N TRP A 175 -1.74 6.20 -10.82
CA TRP A 175 -0.82 7.21 -10.28
C TRP A 175 0.22 6.60 -9.33
N GLY A 176 -0.14 5.56 -8.57
CA GLY A 176 0.81 4.75 -7.81
C GLY A 176 1.89 4.12 -8.71
N LEU A 177 1.51 3.57 -9.87
CA LEU A 177 2.46 3.02 -10.86
C LEU A 177 3.42 4.09 -11.41
N VAL A 178 2.92 5.31 -11.66
CA VAL A 178 3.75 6.43 -12.12
C VAL A 178 4.77 6.83 -11.05
N GLY A 179 4.37 6.90 -9.79
CA GLY A 179 5.26 7.16 -8.66
C GLY A 179 6.36 6.10 -8.55
N ASP A 180 6.01 4.82 -8.61
CA ASP A 180 6.96 3.71 -8.56
C ASP A 180 7.99 3.78 -9.71
N ALA A 181 7.52 4.10 -10.92
CA ALA A 181 8.40 4.25 -12.09
C ALA A 181 9.37 5.43 -11.94
N GLY A 182 8.95 6.53 -11.32
CA GLY A 182 9.82 7.65 -10.99
C GLY A 182 10.94 7.26 -10.03
N VAL A 183 10.62 6.45 -9.00
CA VAL A 183 11.63 5.92 -8.06
C VAL A 183 12.61 4.98 -8.78
N VAL A 184 12.11 4.09 -9.63
CA VAL A 184 12.94 3.15 -10.40
C VAL A 184 13.86 3.89 -11.38
N LEU A 185 13.35 4.91 -12.08
CA LEU A 185 14.16 5.77 -12.94
C LEU A 185 15.27 6.49 -12.15
N GLY A 186 14.94 7.06 -10.99
CA GLY A 186 15.92 7.75 -10.15
C GLY A 186 17.02 6.83 -9.60
N LYS A 187 16.70 5.57 -9.32
CA LYS A 187 17.67 4.58 -8.78
C LYS A 187 18.56 3.95 -9.84
N PHE A 188 18.01 3.66 -11.02
CA PHE A 188 18.68 2.81 -12.03
C PHE A 188 18.97 3.54 -13.35
N GLY A 189 18.62 4.81 -13.47
CA GLY A 189 18.97 5.67 -14.61
C GLY A 189 18.41 5.17 -15.94
N THR A 190 19.21 5.24 -17.00
CA THR A 190 18.76 4.93 -18.37
C THR A 190 18.53 3.45 -18.65
N ASP A 191 19.06 2.55 -17.82
CA ASP A 191 18.97 1.10 -18.05
C ASP A 191 17.55 0.56 -17.86
N VAL A 192 16.69 1.33 -17.18
CA VAL A 192 15.25 1.03 -17.00
C VAL A 192 14.35 1.75 -17.99
N LYS A 193 14.92 2.39 -19.03
CA LYS A 193 14.16 3.12 -20.05
C LYS A 193 12.99 2.35 -20.66
N PRO A 194 13.12 1.05 -21.02
CA PRO A 194 11.98 0.30 -21.55
C PRO A 194 10.79 0.27 -20.58
N LEU A 195 11.04 0.09 -19.28
CA LEU A 195 10.01 0.08 -18.24
C LEU A 195 9.35 1.46 -18.12
N VAL A 196 10.16 2.51 -18.03
CA VAL A 196 9.67 3.89 -17.88
C VAL A 196 8.86 4.33 -19.10
N ASP A 197 9.27 3.95 -20.31
CA ASP A 197 8.55 4.28 -21.54
C ASP A 197 7.15 3.65 -21.56
N ARG A 198 7.00 2.39 -21.11
CA ARG A 198 5.68 1.76 -20.98
C ARG A 198 4.81 2.49 -19.96
N VAL A 199 5.38 2.89 -18.82
CA VAL A 199 4.63 3.63 -17.80
C VAL A 199 4.18 4.99 -18.33
N LYS A 200 5.07 5.74 -19.02
CA LYS A 200 4.70 7.01 -19.68
C LYS A 200 3.55 6.84 -20.67
N GLU A 201 3.53 5.74 -21.42
CA GLU A 201 2.45 5.43 -22.35
C GLU A 201 1.13 5.18 -21.59
N ILE A 202 1.16 4.41 -20.50
CA ILE A 202 -0.01 4.23 -19.61
C ILE A 202 -0.47 5.58 -19.04
N THR A 203 0.45 6.41 -18.54
CA THR A 203 0.15 7.76 -18.00
C THR A 203 -0.58 8.62 -19.02
N ASN A 204 -0.18 8.58 -20.29
CA ASN A 204 -0.85 9.30 -21.36
C ASN A 204 -2.28 8.82 -21.61
N ILE A 205 -2.50 7.51 -21.65
CA ILE A 205 -3.84 6.94 -21.85
C ILE A 205 -4.76 7.31 -20.67
N VAL A 206 -4.24 7.19 -19.44
CA VAL A 206 -4.96 7.51 -18.20
C VAL A 206 -5.30 9.00 -18.15
N TRP A 207 -4.35 9.87 -18.46
CA TRP A 207 -4.56 11.32 -18.50
C TRP A 207 -5.62 11.71 -19.54
N ASN A 208 -5.56 11.14 -20.75
CA ASN A 208 -6.58 11.39 -21.77
C ASN A 208 -7.97 10.92 -21.32
N THR A 209 -8.04 9.83 -20.57
CA THR A 209 -9.29 9.33 -19.99
C THR A 209 -9.81 10.27 -18.90
N GLN A 210 -8.94 10.78 -18.03
CA GLN A 210 -9.29 11.77 -17.03
C GLN A 210 -9.79 13.07 -17.66
N LYS A 211 -9.07 13.61 -18.65
CA LYS A 211 -9.48 14.81 -19.38
C LYS A 211 -10.89 14.68 -19.98
N ARG A 212 -11.19 13.53 -20.60
CA ARG A 212 -12.52 13.27 -21.15
C ARG A 212 -13.60 13.22 -20.07
N ALA A 213 -13.32 12.57 -18.95
CA ALA A 213 -14.29 12.40 -17.86
C ALA A 213 -14.55 13.72 -17.12
N GLU A 214 -13.51 14.53 -16.90
CA GLU A 214 -13.57 15.82 -16.19
C GLU A 214 -13.82 17.03 -17.11
N GLU A 215 -14.13 16.79 -18.39
CA GLU A 215 -14.43 17.83 -19.39
C GLU A 215 -13.33 18.91 -19.53
N LEU A 216 -12.06 18.50 -19.32
CA LEU A 216 -10.92 19.40 -19.47
C LEU A 216 -10.69 19.74 -20.95
N PRO A 217 -10.17 20.94 -21.27
CA PRO A 217 -9.80 21.31 -22.63
C PRO A 217 -8.87 20.28 -23.27
N SER A 218 -9.08 19.95 -24.54
CA SER A 218 -8.28 18.94 -25.26
C SER A 218 -6.78 19.22 -25.22
N GLU A 219 -6.41 20.51 -25.25
CA GLU A 219 -5.03 21.00 -25.21
C GLU A 219 -4.40 20.97 -23.82
N THR A 220 -5.13 20.54 -22.78
CA THR A 220 -4.55 20.45 -21.42
C THR A 220 -3.41 19.42 -21.42
N PRO A 221 -2.17 19.85 -21.17
CA PRO A 221 -1.00 18.97 -21.17
C PRO A 221 -1.03 18.03 -19.97
N ASN A 222 -0.27 16.93 -20.04
CA ASN A 222 -0.14 16.00 -18.93
C ASN A 222 0.87 16.54 -17.91
N PRO A 223 0.45 16.96 -16.70
CA PRO A 223 1.36 17.56 -15.72
C PRO A 223 2.47 16.60 -15.27
N MET A 224 2.24 15.29 -15.37
CA MET A 224 3.20 14.26 -14.93
C MET A 224 4.31 13.98 -15.95
N LEU A 225 4.19 14.49 -17.18
CA LEU A 225 5.19 14.25 -18.23
C LEU A 225 6.01 15.50 -18.56
N GLU A 226 5.43 16.70 -18.42
CA GLU A 226 6.16 17.96 -18.70
C GLU A 226 7.23 18.30 -17.67
N ALA A 227 7.09 17.86 -16.42
CA ALA A 227 8.10 18.08 -15.38
C ALA A 227 9.49 17.46 -15.73
N THR A 228 9.56 16.57 -16.72
CA THR A 228 10.81 15.96 -17.18
C THR A 228 11.43 16.65 -18.42
N ALA A 229 10.70 17.53 -19.10
CA ALA A 229 11.18 18.16 -20.34
C ALA A 229 11.92 19.49 -20.13
N THR A 230 11.86 20.06 -18.92
CA THR A 230 12.46 21.36 -18.61
C THR A 230 13.92 21.29 -18.16
N ASP A 231 14.47 20.09 -17.91
CA ASP A 231 15.85 19.89 -17.43
C ASP A 231 16.88 19.52 -18.52
N GLU A 232 16.49 19.41 -19.79
CA GLU A 232 17.43 19.14 -20.91
C GLU A 232 17.88 20.41 -21.66
N SER A 233 17.68 21.61 -21.10
CA SER A 233 18.02 22.88 -21.75
C SER A 233 18.84 23.86 -20.90
N LEU A 234 19.80 23.36 -20.12
CA LEU A 234 20.88 24.14 -19.52
C LEU A 234 22.24 23.44 -19.63
#